data_AF-A0A2R5ENU6-F1
#
_entry.id   AF-A0A2R5ENU6-F1
#
_cell.length_a   1.000
_cell.length_b   1.000
_cell.length_c   1.000
_cell.angle_alpha   90.00
_cell.angle_beta   90.00
_cell.angle_gamma   90.00
#
_symmetry.space_group_name_H-M   'P 1'
#
loop_
_entity.id
_entity.type
_entity.pdbx_description
1 polymer ?
#
loop_
_entity_poly.entity_id
_entity_poly.type
_entity_poly.pdbx_seq_one_letter_code
_entity_poly.pdbx_strand_id
1 'polypeptide(L)'
;MSLGMGTARWVGVAVLVTAINAAAADRGWVLLQGKVLAQALSNQDFGDGVHFAYQFLSGGELRGMNMGKPARGNWRVIGNELCWHWTRPKEPEECYQVRQRGQAVRLYLDGQEVLSGNLTPLPANLKEMPQ
;
A
#
# COMPACT_ATOMS: atom_id res chain seq x y z
N MET A 1 -37.62 1.31 -70.23
CA MET A 1 -36.23 1.63 -69.85
C MET A 1 -36.08 1.32 -68.37
N SER A 2 -35.10 0.48 -68.05
CA SER A 2 -34.83 -0.11 -66.74
C SER A 2 -34.10 0.86 -65.82
N LEU A 3 -34.46 0.88 -64.52
CA LEU A 3 -33.62 1.15 -63.34
C LEU A 3 -34.47 0.69 -62.13
N GLY A 4 -34.11 -0.22 -61.24
CA GLY A 4 -32.81 -0.77 -60.84
C GLY A 4 -32.86 -0.90 -59.32
N MET A 5 -32.97 -2.13 -58.81
CA MET A 5 -32.97 -2.50 -57.39
C MET A 5 -31.78 -1.92 -56.62
N GLY A 6 -32.00 -1.58 -55.34
CA GLY A 6 -30.92 -1.26 -54.42
C GLY A 6 -31.40 -1.07 -52.98
N THR A 7 -31.95 -2.12 -52.34
CA THR A 7 -32.15 -2.10 -50.88
C THR A 7 -30.80 -2.17 -50.19
N ALA A 8 -30.31 -1.03 -49.71
CA ALA A 8 -29.10 -0.95 -48.90
C ALA A 8 -29.33 -1.63 -47.55
N ARG A 9 -28.77 -2.82 -47.38
CA ARG A 9 -28.79 -3.58 -46.12
C ARG A 9 -27.68 -3.04 -45.22
N TRP A 10 -28.01 -2.09 -44.35
CA TRP A 10 -27.10 -1.59 -43.32
C TRP A 10 -26.86 -2.70 -42.29
N VAL A 11 -25.69 -3.35 -42.36
CA VAL A 11 -25.23 -4.24 -41.29
C VAL A 11 -24.68 -3.35 -40.18
N GLY A 12 -25.52 -3.07 -39.17
CA GLY A 12 -25.09 -2.40 -37.96
C GLY A 12 -24.10 -3.28 -37.19
N VAL A 13 -22.84 -2.88 -37.16
CA VAL A 13 -21.83 -3.52 -36.30
C VAL A 13 -22.09 -3.03 -34.88
N ALA A 14 -22.70 -3.88 -34.05
CA ALA A 14 -22.81 -3.63 -32.62
C ALA A 14 -21.41 -3.81 -31.99
N VAL A 15 -20.76 -2.70 -31.66
CA VAL A 15 -19.51 -2.71 -30.89
C VAL A 15 -19.87 -3.04 -29.43
N LEU A 16 -19.72 -4.30 -29.06
CA LEU A 16 -19.85 -4.76 -27.68
C LEU A 16 -18.63 -4.24 -26.90
N VAL A 17 -18.77 -3.13 -26.20
CA VAL A 17 -17.74 -2.63 -25.29
C VAL A 17 -17.71 -3.57 -24.08
N THR A 18 -16.85 -4.58 -24.11
CA THR A 18 -16.58 -5.40 -22.93
C THR A 18 -15.76 -4.57 -21.95
N ALA A 19 -16.41 -4.10 -20.87
CA ALA A 19 -15.71 -3.52 -19.73
C ALA A 19 -14.72 -4.55 -19.18
N ILE A 20 -13.44 -4.29 -19.36
CA ILE A 20 -12.37 -5.12 -18.81
C ILE A 20 -12.36 -4.84 -17.30
N ASN A 21 -12.97 -5.74 -16.52
CA ASN A 21 -12.82 -5.72 -15.07
C ASN A 21 -11.34 -5.97 -14.75
N ALA A 22 -10.59 -4.90 -14.45
CA ALA A 22 -9.24 -4.98 -13.92
C ALA A 22 -9.28 -5.41 -12.43
N ALA A 23 -9.84 -6.57 -12.14
CA ALA A 23 -9.80 -7.21 -10.83
C ALA A 23 -8.81 -8.37 -10.87
N ALA A 24 -7.54 -8.07 -11.15
CA ALA A 24 -6.48 -9.07 -11.24
C ALA A 24 -5.21 -8.60 -10.52
N ALA A 25 -5.28 -8.48 -9.19
CA ALA A 25 -4.11 -8.39 -8.33
C ALA A 25 -4.28 -9.02 -6.93
N ASP A 26 -5.49 -9.36 -6.48
CA ASP A 26 -5.77 -9.58 -5.04
C ASP A 26 -5.86 -11.05 -4.57
N ARG A 27 -5.28 -12.03 -5.29
CA ARG A 27 -5.25 -13.39 -4.70
C ARG A 27 -4.29 -13.42 -3.49
N GLY A 28 -4.89 -13.44 -2.30
CA GLY A 28 -4.19 -13.55 -1.01
C GLY A 28 -3.72 -12.24 -0.39
N TRP A 29 -4.02 -11.09 -1.01
CA TRP A 29 -3.78 -9.78 -0.39
C TRP A 29 -4.97 -9.38 0.47
N VAL A 30 -4.72 -9.06 1.73
CA VAL A 30 -5.74 -8.67 2.71
C VAL A 30 -5.57 -7.18 3.01
N LEU A 31 -6.66 -6.43 2.90
CA LEU A 31 -6.71 -5.03 3.34
C LEU A 31 -6.70 -4.99 4.88
N LEU A 32 -5.66 -4.37 5.45
CA LEU A 32 -5.52 -4.18 6.89
C LEU A 32 -6.17 -2.86 7.32
N GLN A 33 -6.90 -2.87 8.43
CA GLN A 33 -7.62 -1.70 8.93
C GLN A 33 -7.62 -1.66 10.47
N GLY A 34 -7.79 -0.46 11.02
CA GLY A 34 -7.97 -0.22 12.46
C GLY A 34 -6.95 -0.94 13.34
N LYS A 35 -7.45 -1.67 14.35
CA LYS A 35 -6.59 -2.36 15.34
C LYS A 35 -5.71 -3.43 14.72
N VAL A 36 -6.20 -4.14 13.69
CA VAL A 36 -5.41 -5.20 13.02
C VAL A 36 -4.21 -4.59 12.30
N LEU A 37 -4.40 -3.44 11.63
CA LEU A 37 -3.32 -2.69 11.01
C LEU A 37 -2.28 -2.23 12.06
N ALA A 38 -2.75 -1.64 13.16
CA ALA A 38 -1.86 -1.18 14.22
C ALA A 38 -1.03 -2.33 14.81
N GLN A 39 -1.65 -3.48 15.05
CA GLN A 39 -0.98 -4.69 15.54
C GLN A 39 0.02 -5.26 14.53
N ALA A 40 -0.33 -5.25 13.24
CA ALA A 40 0.54 -5.77 12.20
C ALA A 40 1.82 -4.97 12.04
N LEU A 41 1.79 -3.65 12.27
CA LEU A 41 2.95 -2.75 12.12
C LEU A 41 3.74 -2.55 13.41
N SER A 42 3.08 -2.59 14.57
CA SER A 42 3.73 -2.30 15.85
C SER A 42 4.94 -3.21 16.11
N ASN A 43 6.07 -2.60 16.41
CA ASN A 43 7.38 -3.22 16.62
C ASN A 43 7.92 -4.00 15.42
N GLN A 44 7.62 -3.54 14.20
CA GLN A 44 8.15 -4.10 12.96
C GLN A 44 9.11 -3.14 12.26
N ASP A 45 10.06 -3.71 11.54
CA ASP A 45 10.76 -3.05 10.45
C ASP A 45 10.03 -3.34 9.13
N PHE A 46 9.79 -2.28 8.35
CA PHE A 46 9.22 -2.33 7.00
C PHE A 46 10.25 -1.82 6.01
N GLY A 47 10.71 -2.69 5.11
CA GLY A 47 11.74 -2.33 4.15
C GLY A 47 11.71 -3.18 2.89
N ASP A 48 12.34 -2.67 1.83
CA ASP A 48 12.54 -3.40 0.58
C ASP A 48 13.95 -4.04 0.48
N GLY A 49 14.77 -3.86 1.52
CA GLY A 49 16.12 -4.38 1.61
C GLY A 49 17.19 -3.58 0.87
N VAL A 50 16.82 -2.49 0.18
CA VAL A 50 17.76 -1.71 -0.63
C VAL A 50 17.59 -0.19 -0.45
N HIS A 51 16.39 0.33 -0.63
CA HIS A 51 16.13 1.77 -0.70
C HIS A 51 15.69 2.34 0.64
N PHE A 52 14.90 1.60 1.42
CA PHE A 52 14.40 2.07 2.70
C PHE A 52 14.23 0.95 3.73
N ALA A 53 14.21 1.36 4.99
CA ALA A 53 13.84 0.52 6.13
C ALA A 53 13.25 1.42 7.22
N TYR A 54 11.99 1.20 7.59
CA TYR A 54 11.24 2.01 8.54
C TYR A 54 10.79 1.17 9.73
N GLN A 55 11.12 1.62 10.92
CA GLN A 55 10.81 0.99 12.18
C GLN A 55 9.57 1.64 12.80
N PHE A 56 8.49 0.88 12.90
CA PHE A 56 7.24 1.27 13.52
C PHE A 56 7.26 0.88 15.00
N LEU A 57 7.62 1.81 15.89
CA LEU A 57 7.65 1.50 17.33
C LEU A 57 6.24 1.56 17.93
N SER A 58 5.95 0.70 18.91
CA SER A 58 4.62 0.62 19.56
C SER A 58 4.11 1.92 20.19
N GLY A 59 5.01 2.85 20.52
CA GLY A 59 4.66 4.18 21.04
C GLY A 59 4.25 5.21 19.98
N GLY A 60 4.15 4.82 18.70
CA GLY A 60 3.82 5.73 17.60
C GLY A 60 5.03 6.53 17.08
N GLU A 61 6.25 6.15 17.46
CA GLU A 61 7.47 6.70 16.86
C GLU A 61 7.79 5.93 15.56
N LEU A 62 8.19 6.69 14.54
CA LEU A 62 8.68 6.17 13.26
C LEU A 62 10.13 6.62 13.08
N ARG A 63 11.02 5.70 12.73
CA ARG A 63 12.42 6.03 12.42
C ARG A 63 12.99 5.08 11.40
N GLY A 64 14.08 5.44 10.76
CA GLY A 64 14.73 4.53 9.82
C GLY A 64 15.62 5.22 8.82
N MET A 65 15.72 4.62 7.64
CA MET A 65 16.50 5.12 6.52
C MET A 65 15.60 5.23 5.29
N ASN A 66 15.69 6.36 4.59
CA ASN A 66 15.05 6.58 3.30
C ASN A 66 16.12 7.03 2.29
N MET A 67 16.35 6.25 1.23
CA MET A 67 17.35 6.52 0.19
C MET A 67 18.73 6.85 0.78
N GLY A 68 19.17 6.07 1.78
CA GLY A 68 20.46 6.24 2.45
C GLY A 68 20.52 7.42 3.44
N LYS A 69 19.41 8.11 3.73
CA LYS A 69 19.35 9.20 4.71
C LYS A 69 18.54 8.81 5.94
N PRO A 70 18.98 9.16 7.16
CA PRO A 70 18.18 8.96 8.35
C PRO A 70 16.85 9.71 8.29
N ALA A 71 15.76 9.03 8.65
CA ALA A 71 14.42 9.57 8.73
C ALA A 71 13.86 9.37 10.14
N ARG A 72 13.15 10.36 10.67
CA ARG A 72 12.48 10.30 11.98
C ARG A 72 11.12 10.98 11.91
N GLY A 73 10.14 10.46 12.63
CA GLY A 73 8.76 10.85 12.52
C GLY A 73 7.86 10.16 13.53
N ASN A 74 6.57 10.22 13.25
CA ASN A 74 5.53 9.55 14.02
C ASN A 74 4.59 8.81 13.07
N TRP A 75 3.92 7.79 13.61
CA TRP A 75 2.90 7.06 12.89
C TRP A 75 1.69 6.80 13.80
N ARG A 76 0.53 6.63 13.18
CA ARG A 76 -0.73 6.30 13.83
C ARG A 76 -1.67 5.65 12.83
N VAL A 77 -2.63 4.89 13.33
CA VAL A 77 -3.76 4.43 12.50
C VAL A 77 -4.94 5.36 12.72
N ILE A 78 -5.45 5.97 11.65
CA ILE A 78 -6.65 6.81 11.66
C ILE A 78 -7.70 6.11 10.83
N GLY A 79 -8.78 5.64 11.47
CA GLY A 79 -9.79 4.82 10.80
C GLY A 79 -9.19 3.56 10.18
N ASN A 80 -9.07 3.56 8.86
CA ASN A 80 -8.66 2.42 8.05
C ASN A 80 -7.26 2.58 7.43
N GLU A 81 -6.56 3.65 7.77
CA GLU A 81 -5.31 4.02 7.10
C GLU A 81 -4.14 4.15 8.07
N LEU A 82 -2.95 3.81 7.58
CA LEU A 82 -1.68 4.13 8.23
C LEU A 82 -1.34 5.57 7.89
N CYS A 83 -1.33 6.47 8.88
CA CYS A 83 -0.86 7.82 8.70
C CYS A 83 0.52 7.99 9.33
N TRP A 84 1.48 8.53 8.58
CA TRP A 84 2.78 8.90 9.11
C TRP A 84 3.13 10.36 8.82
N HIS A 85 4.02 10.90 9.62
CA HIS A 85 4.59 12.22 9.43
C HIS A 85 6.08 12.20 9.74
N TRP A 86 6.91 12.58 8.76
CA TRP A 86 8.33 12.76 8.99
C TRP A 86 8.61 14.15 9.61
N THR A 87 9.31 14.15 10.74
CA THR A 87 9.78 15.37 11.41
C THR A 87 11.19 15.74 10.97
N ARG A 88 11.98 14.75 10.49
CA ARG A 88 13.30 14.95 9.88
C ARG A 88 13.50 13.96 8.73
N PRO A 89 13.60 14.43 7.47
CA PRO A 89 13.20 15.78 7.03
C PRO A 89 11.72 16.06 7.34
N LYS A 90 11.31 17.33 7.43
CA LYS A 90 9.91 17.68 7.68
C LYS A 90 9.12 17.52 6.38
N GLU A 91 8.15 16.63 6.38
CA GLU A 91 7.27 16.35 5.23
C GLU A 91 5.78 16.43 5.66
N PRO A 92 4.83 16.61 4.73
CA PRO A 92 3.40 16.48 5.05
C PRO A 92 3.05 15.13 5.69
N GLU A 93 1.95 15.07 6.44
CA GLU A 93 1.39 13.77 6.86
C GLU A 93 0.80 13.09 5.62
N GLU A 94 1.08 11.79 5.46
CA GLU A 94 0.54 10.95 4.39
C GLU A 94 -0.18 9.77 5.02
N CYS A 95 -1.34 9.41 4.46
CA CYS A 95 -2.18 8.31 4.93
C CYS A 95 -2.34 7.27 3.82
N TYR A 96 -2.14 6.01 4.18
CA TYR A 96 -2.05 4.90 3.24
C TYR A 96 -3.04 3.79 3.57
N GLN A 97 -3.67 3.26 2.53
CA GLN A 97 -4.30 1.95 2.60
C GLN A 97 -3.21 0.88 2.58
N VAL A 98 -3.34 -0.11 3.47
CA VAL A 98 -2.31 -1.14 3.64
C VAL A 98 -2.85 -2.50 3.23
N ARG A 99 -2.19 -3.13 2.26
CA ARG A 99 -2.49 -4.52 1.88
C ARG A 99 -1.34 -5.42 2.29
N GLN A 100 -1.67 -6.58 2.85
CA GLN A 100 -0.68 -7.54 3.33
C GLN A 100 -0.91 -8.94 2.75
N ARG A 101 0.18 -9.64 2.46
CA ARG A 101 0.18 -11.08 2.15
C ARG A 101 1.40 -11.73 2.80
N GLY A 102 1.18 -12.45 3.90
CA GLY A 102 2.28 -12.93 4.74
C GLY A 102 3.08 -11.74 5.28
N GLN A 103 4.39 -11.73 5.06
CA GLN A 103 5.24 -10.60 5.46
C GLN A 103 5.23 -9.44 4.45
N ALA A 104 4.82 -9.68 3.21
CA ALA A 104 4.82 -8.65 2.18
C ALA A 104 3.70 -7.63 2.45
N VAL A 105 4.05 -6.34 2.35
CA VAL A 105 3.15 -5.21 2.56
C VAL A 105 3.27 -4.24 1.39
N ARG A 106 2.12 -3.68 1.01
CA ARG A 106 1.98 -2.64 -0.01
C ARG A 106 1.16 -1.49 0.55
N LEU A 107 1.65 -0.28 0.35
CA LEU A 107 1.00 0.97 0.70
C LEU A 107 0.42 1.59 -0.55
N TYR A 108 -0.83 2.01 -0.44
CA TYR A 108 -1.57 2.65 -1.51
C TYR A 108 -1.98 4.07 -1.08
N LEU A 109 -1.72 5.03 -1.95
CA LEU A 109 -2.20 6.40 -1.84
C LEU A 109 -3.15 6.65 -3.02
N ASP A 110 -4.38 7.07 -2.74
CA ASP A 110 -5.42 7.29 -3.76
C ASP A 110 -5.62 6.09 -4.72
N GLY A 111 -5.49 4.87 -4.19
CA GLY A 111 -5.64 3.63 -4.94
C GLY A 111 -4.44 3.21 -5.78
N GLN A 112 -3.37 4.01 -5.82
CA GLN A 112 -2.11 3.67 -6.48
C GLN A 112 -1.10 3.08 -5.50
N GLU A 113 -0.46 1.97 -5.87
CA GLU A 113 0.66 1.42 -5.10
C GLU A 113 1.85 2.39 -5.19
N VAL A 114 2.30 2.88 -4.04
CA VAL A 114 3.39 3.88 -3.95
C VAL A 114 4.59 3.37 -3.18
N LEU A 115 4.40 2.37 -2.32
CA LEU A 115 5.52 1.75 -1.59
C LEU A 115 5.24 0.27 -1.33
N SER A 116 6.27 -0.57 -1.44
CA SER A 116 6.17 -2.00 -1.18
C SER A 116 7.42 -2.52 -0.48
N GLY A 117 7.25 -3.48 0.43
CA GLY A 117 8.34 -4.08 1.18
C GLY A 117 7.86 -5.24 2.04
N ASN A 118 8.69 -5.69 2.96
CA ASN A 118 8.38 -6.77 3.88
C ASN A 118 8.42 -6.28 5.34
N LEU A 119 7.56 -6.86 6.17
CA LEU A 119 7.62 -6.70 7.62
C LEU A 119 8.53 -7.76 8.24
N THR A 120 9.44 -7.30 9.09
CA THR A 120 10.26 -8.16 9.94
C THR A 120 10.19 -7.70 11.40
N PRO A 121 10.14 -8.61 12.39
CA PRO A 121 10.15 -8.22 13.79
C PRO A 121 11.39 -7.43 14.16
N LEU A 122 11.20 -6.30 14.84
CA LEU A 122 12.31 -5.63 15.50
C LEU A 122 12.86 -6.53 16.61
N PRO A 123 14.19 -6.51 16.86
CA PRO A 123 14.76 -7.21 18.00
C PRO A 123 14.05 -6.76 19.28
N ALA A 124 13.59 -7.70 20.10
CA ALA A 124 13.13 -7.39 21.44
C ALA A 124 14.26 -6.65 22.17
N ASN A 125 13.94 -5.57 22.87
CA ASN A 125 14.94 -4.84 23.64
C ASN A 125 15.51 -5.81 24.70
N LEU A 126 16.74 -6.28 24.50
CA LEU A 126 17.41 -7.27 25.37
C LEU A 126 17.64 -6.77 26.81
N LYS A 127 17.17 -5.57 27.16
CA LYS A 127 17.30 -4.98 28.50
C LYS A 127 16.18 -5.34 29.48
N GLU A 128 15.16 -6.10 29.07
CA GLU A 128 14.11 -6.62 29.97
C GLU A 128 14.19 -8.15 30.10
N MET A 129 15.39 -8.67 30.35
CA MET A 129 15.57 -9.99 30.96
C MET A 129 15.82 -9.78 32.47
N PRO A 130 14.97 -10.28 33.37
CA PRO A 130 15.32 -10.33 34.79
C PRO A 130 16.57 -11.18 34.94
N GLN A 131 17.61 -10.62 35.56
CA GLN A 131 18.76 -11.38 36.05
C GLN A 131 18.35 -12.33 37.17
#